data_AF-A0A392M8D8-F1
#
_entry.id   AF-A0A392M8D8-F1
#
_cell.length_a   1.000
_cell.length_b   1.000
_cell.length_c   1.000
_cell.angle_alpha   90.00
_cell.angle_beta   90.00
_cell.angle_gamma   90.00
#
_symmetry.space_group_name_H-M   'P 1'
#
loop_
_entity.id
_entity.type
_entity.pdbx_description
1 polymer ?
#
loop_
_entity_poly.entity_id
_entity_poly.type
_entity_poly.pdbx_seq_one_letter_code
_entity_poly.pdbx_strand_id
1 'polypeptide(L)'
;MPLEYNLVGLNAISFDKGCYVGQELVARTHHRGVIRKRLVPLRFQDNDGKEVVNQVIPGSEVVNTGSGKKAGLVTTALGCHGLGLLRLEDALKGSTALSIQGQENVKVVASKPDWWPSDWLQDLQQHTAFA
;
A
#
# COMPACT_ATOMS: atom_id res chain seq x y z
N MET A 1 3.05 10.92 -2.25
CA MET A 1 2.43 12.00 -1.44
C MET A 1 2.56 11.69 0.05
N PRO A 2 2.80 12.68 0.95
CA PRO A 2 2.99 12.44 2.40
C PRO A 2 1.93 11.54 3.06
N LEU A 3 0.68 11.72 2.68
CA LEU A 3 -0.47 10.95 3.18
C LEU A 3 -0.44 9.48 2.77
N GLU A 4 0.09 9.16 1.58
CA GLU A 4 0.26 7.77 1.12
C GLU A 4 1.34 7.03 1.94
N TYR A 5 2.28 7.76 2.56
CA TYR A 5 3.32 7.19 3.42
C TYR A 5 2.90 7.11 4.89
N ASN A 6 1.59 7.21 5.16
CA ASN A 6 0.97 7.09 6.48
C ASN A 6 1.45 8.14 7.51
N LEU A 7 2.02 9.27 7.07
CA LEU A 7 2.58 10.28 7.97
C LEU A 7 1.55 10.88 8.94
N VAL A 8 0.26 10.88 8.60
CA VAL A 8 -0.80 11.27 9.55
C VAL A 8 -0.94 10.25 10.68
N GLY A 9 -0.95 8.95 10.39
CA GLY A 9 -1.04 7.90 11.41
C GLY A 9 0.23 7.79 12.27
N LEU A 10 1.34 8.37 11.80
CA LEU A 10 2.59 8.52 12.55
C LEU A 10 2.68 9.88 13.28
N ASN A 11 1.60 10.66 13.32
CA ASN A 11 1.54 11.99 13.95
C ASN A 11 2.60 12.98 13.44
N ALA A 12 3.04 12.84 12.19
CA ALA A 12 4.08 13.68 11.59
C ALA A 12 3.53 14.95 10.90
N ILE A 13 2.21 15.09 10.80
CA ILE A 13 1.54 16.24 10.18
C ILE A 13 0.52 16.81 11.16
N SER A 14 0.64 18.10 11.45
CA SER A 14 -0.38 18.88 12.17
C SER A 14 -1.17 19.71 11.17
N PHE A 15 -2.49 19.68 11.30
CA PHE A 15 -3.43 20.47 10.49
C PHE A 15 -3.78 21.82 11.13
N ASP A 16 -3.45 22.01 12.41
CA ASP A 16 -3.78 23.21 13.21
C ASP A 16 -2.58 24.14 13.45
N LYS A 17 -1.43 23.84 12.84
CA LYS A 17 -0.23 24.68 12.93
C LYS A 17 -0.20 25.78 11.86
N GLY A 18 0.74 26.72 12.02
CA GLY A 18 1.03 27.75 11.03
C GLY A 18 1.52 27.21 9.68
N CYS A 19 1.68 28.12 8.71
CA CYS A 19 1.97 27.79 7.33
C CYS A 19 3.30 27.04 7.14
N TYR A 20 3.28 25.94 6.37
CA TYR A 20 4.48 25.23 5.90
C TYR A 20 4.40 24.91 4.41
N VAL A 21 5.56 24.66 3.79
CA VAL A 21 5.65 24.41 2.34
C VAL A 21 4.86 23.15 1.95
N GLY A 22 3.95 23.30 0.99
CA GLY A 22 3.13 22.20 0.46
C GLY A 22 1.87 21.89 1.29
N GLN A 23 1.57 22.69 2.31
CA GLN A 23 0.41 22.51 3.17
C GLN A 23 -0.91 22.50 2.39
N GLU A 24 -1.08 23.37 1.39
CA GLU A 24 -2.33 23.48 0.63
C GLU A 24 -2.69 22.15 -0.05
N LEU A 25 -1.69 21.45 -0.58
CA LEU A 25 -1.90 20.16 -1.24
C LEU A 25 -2.21 19.07 -0.21
N VAL A 26 -1.43 19.01 0.88
CA VAL A 26 -1.65 18.04 1.97
C VAL A 26 -3.03 18.21 2.60
N ALA A 27 -3.41 19.45 2.94
CA ALA A 27 -4.71 19.77 3.52
C ALA A 27 -5.85 19.48 2.55
N ARG A 28 -5.71 19.81 1.25
CA ARG A 28 -6.73 19.48 0.24
C ARG A 28 -6.94 17.98 0.12
N THR A 29 -5.86 17.20 0.04
CA THR A 29 -5.95 15.74 -0.04
C THR A 29 -6.53 15.14 1.24
N HIS A 30 -6.21 15.69 2.42
CA HIS A 30 -6.79 15.22 3.69
C HIS A 30 -8.30 15.44 3.77
N HIS A 31 -8.79 16.65 3.45
CA HIS A 31 -10.21 17.00 3.65
C HIS A 31 -11.13 16.62 2.49
N ARG A 32 -10.60 16.51 1.27
CA ARG A 32 -11.41 16.27 0.05
C ARG A 32 -10.90 15.11 -0.80
N GLY A 33 -9.69 14.62 -0.54
CA GLY A 33 -9.08 13.57 -1.34
C GLY A 33 -9.35 12.18 -0.76
N VAL A 34 -9.40 11.19 -1.65
CA VAL A 34 -9.42 9.78 -1.25
C VAL A 34 -8.00 9.21 -1.40
N ILE A 35 -7.45 8.68 -0.31
CA ILE A 35 -6.13 8.04 -0.32
C ILE A 35 -6.29 6.60 -0.79
N ARG A 36 -6.10 6.37 -2.10
CA ARG A 36 -6.25 5.04 -2.70
C ARG A 36 -5.02 4.15 -2.59
N LYS A 37 -3.83 4.76 -2.41
CA LYS A 37 -2.57 4.04 -2.27
C LYS A 37 -1.94 4.36 -0.92
N ARG A 38 -1.41 3.34 -0.26
CA ARG A 38 -0.64 3.51 0.97
C ARG A 38 0.59 2.61 0.97
N LEU A 39 1.59 3.04 1.73
CA LEU A 39 2.74 2.22 2.07
C LEU A 39 2.30 1.10 3.03
N VAL A 40 2.48 -0.15 2.63
CA VAL A 40 2.10 -1.33 3.41
C VAL A 40 3.27 -2.30 3.55
N PRO A 41 3.38 -3.03 4.68
CA PRO A 41 4.27 -4.18 4.78
C PRO A 41 3.93 -5.25 3.76
N LEU A 42 4.98 -5.79 3.14
CA LEU A 42 4.93 -6.89 2.20
C LEU A 42 5.73 -8.08 2.75
N ARG A 43 5.25 -9.29 2.44
CA ARG A 43 5.97 -10.54 2.61
C ARG A 43 6.01 -11.28 1.27
N PHE A 44 7.16 -11.82 0.93
CA PHE A 44 7.41 -12.51 -0.35
C PHE A 44 7.45 -14.01 -0.12
N GLN A 45 6.62 -14.74 -0.85
CA GLN A 45 6.48 -16.18 -0.75
C GLN A 45 6.44 -16.82 -2.13
N ASP A 46 6.75 -18.11 -2.23
CA ASP A 46 6.56 -18.86 -3.45
C ASP A 46 5.13 -19.38 -3.57
N ASN A 47 4.88 -20.18 -4.61
CA ASN A 47 3.56 -20.75 -4.84
C ASN A 47 3.12 -21.72 -3.73
N ASP A 48 4.07 -22.36 -3.06
CA ASP A 48 3.88 -23.31 -1.96
C ASP A 48 3.85 -22.63 -0.58
N GLY A 49 3.94 -21.30 -0.53
CA GLY A 49 3.89 -20.50 0.70
C GLY A 49 5.21 -20.43 1.46
N LYS A 50 6.31 -20.93 0.88
CA LYS A 50 7.65 -20.83 1.47
C LYS A 50 8.22 -19.43 1.23
N GLU A 51 8.93 -18.91 2.22
CA GLU A 51 9.51 -17.58 2.12
C GLU A 51 10.56 -17.49 1.01
N VAL A 52 10.43 -16.46 0.19
CA VAL A 52 11.36 -16.17 -0.90
C VAL A 52 12.29 -15.06 -0.45
N VAL A 53 13.58 -15.37 -0.34
CA VAL A 53 14.60 -14.46 0.19
C VAL A 53 15.42 -13.88 -0.95
N ASN A 54 15.61 -12.55 -0.97
CA ASN A 54 16.49 -11.83 -1.89
C ASN A 54 16.19 -12.00 -3.40
N GLN A 55 14.95 -12.34 -3.79
CA GLN A 55 14.54 -12.36 -5.21
C GLN A 55 13.89 -11.05 -5.68
N VAL A 56 13.37 -10.27 -4.74
CA VAL A 56 12.68 -9.01 -5.04
C VAL A 56 13.60 -7.83 -4.76
N ILE A 57 13.62 -6.87 -5.68
CA ILE A 57 14.41 -5.65 -5.54
C ILE A 57 13.50 -4.43 -5.32
N PRO A 58 14.00 -3.37 -4.65
CA PRO A 58 13.34 -2.08 -4.66
C PRO A 58 13.08 -1.61 -6.10
N GLY A 59 11.89 -1.11 -6.37
CA GLY A 59 11.45 -0.72 -7.71
C GLY A 59 10.73 -1.83 -8.50
N SER A 60 10.65 -3.07 -7.98
CA SER A 60 9.83 -4.11 -8.62
C SER A 60 8.35 -3.73 -8.66
N GLU A 61 7.71 -3.94 -9.81
CA GLU A 61 6.27 -3.69 -9.95
C GLU A 61 5.45 -4.84 -9.36
N VAL A 62 4.43 -4.49 -8.58
CA VAL A 62 3.46 -5.45 -8.04
C VAL A 62 2.22 -5.44 -8.92
N VAL A 63 1.83 -6.62 -9.40
CA VAL A 63 0.68 -6.82 -10.28
C VAL A 63 -0.35 -7.73 -9.61
N ASN A 64 -1.61 -7.48 -9.91
CA ASN A 64 -2.72 -8.35 -9.52
C ASN A 64 -2.79 -9.50 -10.51
N THR A 65 -2.56 -10.73 -10.05
CA THR A 65 -2.48 -11.92 -10.89
C THR A 65 -3.82 -12.23 -11.58
N GLY A 66 -4.95 -11.88 -10.95
CA GLY A 66 -6.28 -12.13 -11.52
C GLY A 66 -6.66 -11.13 -12.62
N SER A 67 -6.26 -9.86 -12.50
CA SER A 67 -6.61 -8.82 -13.48
C SER A 67 -5.47 -8.42 -14.43
N GLY A 68 -4.25 -8.83 -14.16
CA GLY A 68 -3.03 -8.39 -14.85
C GLY A 68 -2.70 -6.90 -14.65
N LYS A 69 -3.45 -6.18 -13.82
CA LYS A 69 -3.27 -4.74 -13.62
C LYS A 69 -2.20 -4.46 -12.57
N LYS A 70 -1.52 -3.32 -12.74
CA LYS A 70 -0.55 -2.81 -11.78
C LYS A 70 -1.23 -2.39 -10.47
N ALA A 71 -0.89 -3.09 -9.40
CA ALA A 71 -1.34 -2.82 -8.04
C ALA A 71 -0.42 -1.79 -7.33
N GLY A 72 0.86 -1.75 -7.66
CA GLY A 72 1.79 -0.77 -7.09
C GLY A 72 3.26 -1.08 -7.30
N LEU A 73 4.11 -0.63 -6.37
CA LEU A 73 5.57 -0.72 -6.44
C LEU A 73 6.15 -1.20 -5.10
N VAL A 74 7.14 -2.07 -5.15
CA VAL A 74 8.02 -2.36 -4.01
C VAL A 74 8.97 -1.19 -3.78
N THR A 75 8.94 -0.58 -2.60
CA THR A 75 9.82 0.55 -2.23
C THR A 75 11.09 0.09 -1.53
N THR A 76 11.00 -0.99 -0.76
CA THR A 76 12.13 -1.57 -0.02
C THR A 76 11.91 -3.06 0.08
N ALA A 77 13.00 -3.83 -0.05
CA ALA A 77 13.00 -5.27 0.11
C ALA A 77 14.22 -5.65 0.97
N LEU A 78 13.99 -6.51 1.96
CA LEU A 78 15.01 -7.06 2.84
C LEU A 78 14.65 -8.52 3.15
N GLY A 79 15.47 -9.45 2.64
CA GLY A 79 15.19 -10.88 2.75
C GLY A 79 13.85 -11.24 2.08
N CYS A 80 12.89 -11.74 2.85
CA CYS A 80 11.52 -12.06 2.44
C CYS A 80 10.49 -11.00 2.84
N HIS A 81 10.92 -9.88 3.39
CA HIS A 81 10.04 -8.78 3.82
C HIS A 81 10.29 -7.54 2.98
N GLY A 82 9.31 -6.64 2.93
CA GLY A 82 9.46 -5.38 2.25
C GLY A 82 8.38 -4.37 2.59
N LEU A 83 8.45 -3.23 1.92
CA LEU A 83 7.43 -2.19 1.95
C LEU A 83 6.99 -1.91 0.52
N GLY A 84 5.69 -1.79 0.30
CA GLY A 84 5.11 -1.53 -1.02
C GLY A 84 4.17 -0.34 -0.97
N LEU A 85 4.28 0.54 -1.96
CA LEU A 85 3.27 1.56 -2.21
C LEU A 85 2.20 0.95 -3.11
N LEU A 86 1.16 0.38 -2.49
CA LEU A 86 0.13 -0.38 -3.18
C LEU A 86 -1.23 0.31 -3.10
N ARG A 87 -2.09 0.04 -4.10
CA ARG A 87 -3.51 0.34 -4.02
C ARG A 87 -4.14 -0.49 -2.90
N LEU A 88 -4.89 0.18 -2.03
CA LEU A 88 -5.52 -0.45 -0.86
C LEU A 88 -6.55 -1.53 -1.25
N GLU A 89 -7.28 -1.30 -2.34
CA GLU A 89 -8.25 -2.26 -2.90
C GLU A 89 -7.59 -3.59 -3.32
N ASP A 90 -6.36 -3.53 -3.83
CA ASP A 90 -5.62 -4.71 -4.27
C ASP A 90 -4.86 -5.35 -3.10
N ALA A 91 -4.33 -4.54 -2.19
CA ALA A 91 -3.47 -4.99 -1.10
C ALA A 91 -4.23 -5.63 0.07
N LEU A 92 -5.44 -5.15 0.38
CA LEU A 92 -6.16 -5.56 1.60
C LEU A 92 -7.42 -6.38 1.32
N LYS A 93 -7.85 -6.48 0.06
CA LYS A 93 -8.99 -7.33 -0.30
C LYS A 93 -8.51 -8.78 -0.34
N GLY A 94 -8.96 -9.59 0.62
CA GLY A 94 -8.44 -10.94 0.88
C GLY A 94 -8.53 -11.96 -0.26
N SER A 95 -9.13 -11.62 -1.41
CA SER A 95 -9.20 -12.48 -2.60
C SER A 95 -8.23 -12.08 -3.71
N THR A 96 -7.44 -11.02 -3.54
CA THR A 96 -6.52 -10.56 -4.58
C THR A 96 -5.17 -11.25 -4.45
N ALA A 97 -4.84 -12.13 -5.39
CA ALA A 97 -3.49 -12.64 -5.55
C ALA A 97 -2.59 -11.57 -6.17
N LEU A 98 -1.47 -11.26 -5.52
CA LEU A 98 -0.46 -10.33 -6.02
C LEU A 98 0.83 -11.08 -6.34
N SER A 99 1.51 -10.68 -7.41
CA SER A 99 2.83 -11.18 -7.78
C SER A 99 3.74 -10.06 -8.26
N ILE A 100 5.04 -10.35 -8.37
CA ILE A 100 6.00 -9.43 -8.98
C ILE A 100 5.92 -9.56 -10.51
N GLN A 101 5.89 -8.43 -11.21
CA GLN A 101 5.86 -8.43 -12.68
C GLN A 101 7.09 -9.17 -13.23
N GLY A 102 6.86 -10.17 -14.08
CA GLY A 102 7.92 -11.01 -14.64
C GLY A 102 8.43 -12.13 -13.72
N GLN A 103 7.92 -12.23 -12.49
CA GLN A 103 8.21 -13.31 -11.55
C GLN A 103 6.91 -13.85 -10.93
N GLU A 104 6.15 -14.61 -11.73
CA GLU A 104 4.86 -15.17 -11.30
C GLU A 104 5.00 -16.20 -10.16
N ASN A 105 6.19 -16.77 -10.00
CA ASN A 105 6.52 -17.66 -8.91
C ASN A 105 6.66 -16.95 -7.56
N VAL A 106 6.76 -15.61 -7.55
CA VAL A 106 6.88 -14.81 -6.31
C VAL A 106 5.55 -14.14 -6.01
N LYS A 107 4.84 -14.71 -5.04
CA LYS A 107 3.63 -14.14 -4.44
C LYS A 107 3.99 -13.03 -3.47
N VAL A 108 3.21 -11.97 -3.51
CA VAL A 108 3.31 -10.81 -2.62
C VAL A 108 2.11 -10.83 -1.67
N VAL A 109 2.38 -10.98 -0.38
CA VAL A 109 1.35 -10.88 0.65
C VAL A 109 1.46 -9.51 1.31
N ALA A 110 0.44 -8.69 1.14
CA ALA A 110 0.34 -7.40 1.83
C ALA A 110 -0.45 -7.57 3.12
N SER A 111 -0.05 -6.85 4.18
CA SER A 111 -0.74 -6.88 5.47
C SER A 111 -1.06 -5.47 5.94
N LYS A 112 -2.17 -5.31 6.66
CA LYS A 112 -2.49 -4.06 7.35
C LYS A 112 -1.67 -3.98 8.65
N PRO A 113 -0.94 -2.89 8.92
CA PRO A 113 -0.37 -2.66 10.24
C PRO A 113 -1.44 -2.51 11.33
N ASP A 114 -1.13 -2.99 12.54
CA ASP A 114 -2.07 -2.97 13.67
C ASP A 114 -2.38 -1.56 14.16
N TRP A 115 -1.40 -0.66 14.09
CA TRP A 115 -1.50 0.73 14.54
C TRP A 115 -2.31 1.64 13.59
N TRP A 116 -2.70 1.16 12.40
CA TRP A 116 -3.52 1.97 11.50
C TRP A 116 -4.86 2.33 12.13
N PRO A 117 -5.25 3.62 12.08
CA PRO A 117 -6.59 4.05 12.47
C PRO A 117 -7.68 3.22 11.78
N SER A 118 -8.73 2.87 12.53
CA SER A 118 -9.81 2.02 12.02
C SER A 118 -10.65 2.70 10.92
N ASP A 119 -10.73 4.03 10.95
CA ASP A 119 -11.45 4.86 9.99
C ASP A 119 -10.85 4.81 8.56
N TRP A 120 -9.53 4.56 8.44
CA TRP A 120 -8.86 4.42 7.13
C TRP A 120 -9.37 3.25 6.28
N LEU A 121 -10.08 2.30 6.90
CA LEU A 121 -10.70 1.18 6.20
C LEU A 121 -12.17 1.47 5.80
N GLN A 122 -12.83 2.41 6.46
CA GLN A 122 -14.22 2.78 6.16
C GLN A 122 -14.31 3.50 4.80
N ASP A 123 -13.31 4.29 4.45
CA ASP A 123 -13.20 4.95 3.14
C ASP A 123 -13.15 3.96 1.97
N LEU A 124 -12.67 2.72 2.19
CA LEU A 124 -12.67 1.66 1.19
C LEU A 124 -14.05 1.01 1.01
N GLN A 125 -14.83 0.91 2.10
CA GLN A 125 -16.16 0.30 2.09
C GLN A 125 -17.21 1.21 1.48
N GLN A 126 -17.17 2.52 1.77
CA GLN A 126 -18.13 3.49 1.22
C GLN A 126 -18.13 3.54 -0.31
N HIS A 127 -17.00 3.26 -0.96
CA HIS A 127 -16.90 3.27 -2.42
C HIS A 127 -17.29 1.95 -3.11
N THR A 128 -17.37 0.82 -2.40
CA THR A 128 -17.86 -0.44 -3.00
C THR A 128 -19.39 -0.42 -3.17
N ALA A 129 -20.11 0.40 -2.39
CA ALA A 129 -21.57 0.48 -2.43
C ALA A 129 -22.14 1.32 -3.60
N PHE A 130 -21.30 2.02 -4.36
CA PHE A 130 -21.72 2.92 -5.44
C PHE A 130 -21.13 2.57 -6.82
N ALA A 131 -20.54 1.37 -6.97
CA ALA A 131 -19.95 0.89 -8.23
C ALA A 131 -20.78 -0.24 -8.85
#